data_AF-A0A9R0IZK2-F1
#
_entry.id   AF-A0A9R0IZK2-F1
#
_cell.length_a   1.000
_cell.length_b   1.000
_cell.length_c   1.000
_cell.angle_alpha   90.00
_cell.angle_beta   90.00
_cell.angle_gamma   90.00
#
_symmetry.space_group_name_H-M   'P 1'
#
loop_
_entity.id
_entity.type
_entity.pdbx_description
1 polymer ?
#
loop_
_entity_poly.entity_id
_entity_poly.type
_entity_poly.pdbx_seq_one_letter_code
_entity_poly.pdbx_strand_id
1 'polypeptide(L)'
;MAALRCSFRPFSSYYYKPSKLFPPTQSPTCKFPNEKLLNPSSHNRRLRRALSALVSEESATGSSSSSFTDSGFKLTYLEGNSWLWEVGGVKLLVDPILVGSLDFGIPWLYDATKKFLKNFQLSDIPEVDCLLITQSLDDHCHVKTLKPLSAKFPNLRVVATPNAQAILDSLFSKVTYLEPGQSTEIEGKNGSKVRICATAGPVLGPPWQRPENGYIVSSSEGQLTLYYEPHCVYNEGTLKDERADIVITPVIKQLLPYFTLVSGQEDAVKLAKLLCAKFVVPMSNGDLESKGLLASLVESEGTMESFKELLSKELPDAKVLEPTPGVPLEVPAV
;
A
#
# COMPACT_ATOMS: atom_id res chain seq x y z
N MET A 1 30.89 9.71 -48.35
CA MET A 1 31.09 10.85 -47.42
C MET A 1 29.87 10.90 -46.52
N ALA A 2 29.88 10.88 -45.19
CA ALA A 2 30.93 10.77 -44.19
C ALA A 2 30.34 9.95 -43.03
N ALA A 3 31.15 9.07 -42.44
CA ALA A 3 30.82 8.26 -41.28
C ALA A 3 31.10 9.06 -40.00
N LEU A 4 30.19 9.04 -39.03
CA LEU A 4 30.53 9.36 -37.64
C LEU A 4 30.65 8.08 -36.83
N ARG A 5 31.91 7.74 -36.55
CA ARG A 5 32.32 6.84 -35.47
C ARG A 5 32.13 7.59 -34.15
N CYS A 6 31.53 6.96 -33.15
CA CYS A 6 31.73 7.38 -31.76
C CYS A 6 32.20 6.17 -30.95
N SER A 7 33.35 6.36 -30.32
CA SER A 7 34.19 5.37 -29.66
C SER A 7 33.82 5.20 -28.19
N PHE A 8 33.78 3.94 -27.77
CA PHE A 8 33.75 3.48 -26.38
C PHE A 8 34.92 4.04 -25.54
N ARG A 9 34.64 4.34 -24.27
CA ARG A 9 35.59 4.17 -23.15
C ARG A 9 34.85 3.54 -21.96
N PRO A 10 35.37 2.42 -21.39
CA PRO A 10 34.80 1.79 -20.21
C PRO A 10 35.30 2.49 -18.94
N PHE A 11 34.42 2.71 -17.95
CA PHE A 11 34.83 3.14 -16.62
C PHE A 11 34.92 1.96 -15.66
N SER A 12 35.98 2.01 -14.88
CA SER A 12 36.56 0.96 -14.04
C SER A 12 35.69 0.57 -12.86
N SER A 13 35.70 -0.73 -12.55
CA SER A 13 35.24 -1.31 -11.29
C SER A 13 36.10 -0.82 -10.12
N TYR A 14 35.44 -0.39 -9.05
CA TYR A 14 36.08 -0.24 -7.74
C TYR A 14 35.61 -1.36 -6.82
N TYR A 15 36.53 -2.29 -6.60
CA TYR A 15 36.49 -3.27 -5.51
C TYR A 15 36.62 -2.54 -4.17
N TYR A 16 35.67 -2.74 -3.25
CA TYR A 16 35.88 -2.49 -1.82
C TYR A 16 35.74 -3.81 -1.07
N LYS A 17 36.80 -4.21 -0.37
CA LYS A 17 36.84 -5.34 0.58
C LYS A 17 36.81 -4.81 2.03
N PRO A 18 36.37 -5.64 2.99
CA PRO A 18 35.86 -5.20 4.29
C PRO A 18 36.94 -5.13 5.37
N SER A 19 36.73 -4.26 6.37
CA SER A 19 37.52 -4.23 7.61
C SER A 19 36.73 -4.77 8.80
N LYS A 20 37.48 -5.51 9.63
CA LYS A 20 37.10 -6.41 10.72
C LYS A 20 37.02 -5.74 12.10
N LEU A 21 36.06 -6.21 12.90
CA LEU A 21 36.12 -6.70 14.31
C LEU A 21 36.52 -5.81 15.52
N PHE A 22 35.71 -5.97 16.59
CA PHE A 22 35.98 -6.25 18.02
C PHE A 22 35.12 -5.38 19.02
N PRO A 23 34.86 -5.79 20.28
CA PRO A 23 33.84 -6.77 20.71
C PRO A 23 33.05 -6.28 21.97
N PRO A 24 32.57 -7.09 22.96
CA PRO A 24 31.22 -6.95 23.55
C PRO A 24 31.19 -6.46 25.02
N THR A 25 30.01 -6.11 25.55
CA THR A 25 29.79 -6.05 27.03
C THR A 25 28.28 -6.06 27.33
N GLN A 26 27.76 -7.22 27.76
CA GLN A 26 27.29 -7.56 29.12
C GLN A 26 26.00 -6.86 29.60
N SER A 27 24.96 -7.69 29.72
CA SER A 27 23.74 -7.54 30.53
C SER A 27 24.02 -7.39 32.02
N PRO A 28 23.01 -6.94 32.80
CA PRO A 28 22.49 -7.88 33.77
C PRO A 28 20.96 -7.92 33.90
N THR A 29 20.53 -9.14 34.21
CA THR A 29 19.22 -9.62 34.66
C THR A 29 18.76 -9.02 35.99
N CYS A 30 17.43 -8.92 36.18
CA CYS A 30 16.80 -9.13 37.49
C CYS A 30 15.39 -9.74 37.34
N LYS A 31 15.01 -10.53 38.35
CA LYS A 31 14.01 -11.60 38.37
C LYS A 31 12.90 -11.33 39.40
N PHE A 32 11.63 -11.63 39.03
CA PHE A 32 10.46 -12.13 39.82
C PHE A 32 9.94 -11.31 41.04
N PRO A 33 8.74 -11.60 41.64
CA PRO A 33 7.67 -12.59 41.38
C PRO A 33 6.25 -11.95 41.22
N ASN A 34 5.22 -12.55 40.59
CA ASN A 34 4.33 -13.70 40.87
C ASN A 34 3.19 -13.48 41.91
N GLU A 35 1.96 -13.74 41.45
CA GLU A 35 0.80 -14.39 42.11
C GLU A 35 -0.57 -13.67 42.30
N LYS A 36 -1.60 -14.43 41.84
CA LYS A 36 -2.97 -14.69 42.35
C LYS A 36 -4.11 -13.69 42.05
N LEU A 37 -5.09 -14.07 41.21
CA LEU A 37 -6.32 -14.90 41.44
C LEU A 37 -7.42 -14.18 42.25
N LEU A 38 -8.56 -13.86 41.60
CA LEU A 38 -9.90 -14.40 41.89
C LEU A 38 -11.02 -13.65 41.11
N ASN A 39 -11.90 -14.45 40.52
CA ASN A 39 -13.26 -14.16 40.00
C ASN A 39 -14.28 -14.36 41.16
N PRO A 40 -15.63 -14.32 41.01
CA PRO A 40 -16.52 -13.84 39.93
C PRO A 40 -17.80 -13.10 40.44
N SER A 41 -18.82 -12.98 39.57
CA SER A 41 -20.28 -12.78 39.83
C SER A 41 -20.76 -11.32 39.74
N SER A 42 -21.93 -10.94 39.19
CA SER A 42 -23.06 -11.67 38.57
C SER A 42 -23.99 -10.68 37.84
N HIS A 43 -24.83 -11.24 36.96
CA HIS A 43 -26.19 -10.82 36.56
C HIS A 43 -26.48 -9.59 35.67
N ASN A 44 -26.93 -9.93 34.45
CA ASN A 44 -28.20 -9.55 33.81
C ASN A 44 -28.66 -8.08 33.88
N ARG A 45 -28.75 -7.43 32.70
CA ARG A 45 -30.05 -7.06 32.07
C ARG A 45 -29.86 -6.49 30.66
N ARG A 46 -30.67 -7.02 29.74
CA ARG A 46 -31.03 -6.47 28.43
C ARG A 46 -31.54 -5.02 28.58
N LEU A 47 -31.15 -4.11 27.69
CA LEU A 47 -32.04 -3.47 26.70
C LEU A 47 -31.32 -2.38 25.88
N ARG A 48 -31.59 -2.45 24.59
CA ARG A 48 -31.42 -1.45 23.51
C ARG A 48 -31.35 0.02 23.97
N ARG A 49 -30.34 0.76 23.49
CA ARG A 49 -30.57 2.11 22.95
C ARG A 49 -29.42 2.54 22.01
N ALA A 50 -29.82 3.08 20.88
CA ALA A 50 -28.97 3.67 19.87
C ALA A 50 -28.59 5.12 20.23
N LEU A 51 -27.51 5.57 19.57
CA LEU A 51 -27.04 6.93 19.27
C LEU A 51 -25.98 7.58 20.18
N SER A 52 -24.95 8.05 19.47
CA SER A 52 -23.98 9.14 19.73
C SER A 52 -23.06 9.05 20.96
N ALA A 53 -21.75 9.04 20.71
CA ALA A 53 -20.75 9.47 21.67
C ALA A 53 -19.61 10.20 20.95
N LEU A 54 -19.64 11.53 21.02
CA LEU A 54 -18.50 12.42 20.87
C LEU A 54 -18.10 12.85 22.29
N VAL A 55 -16.84 12.58 22.63
CA VAL A 55 -15.97 13.18 23.66
C VAL A 55 -16.46 13.22 25.11
N SER A 56 -15.81 12.43 25.96
CA SER A 56 -15.30 12.84 27.27
C SER A 56 -14.18 11.89 27.71
N GLU A 57 -13.03 12.45 28.05
CA GLU A 57 -11.92 11.78 28.74
C GLU A 57 -12.28 11.59 30.22
N GLU A 58 -12.06 10.39 30.79
CA GLU A 58 -11.03 10.11 31.81
C GLU A 58 -11.24 8.73 32.46
N SER A 59 -10.13 7.97 32.54
CA SER A 59 -9.78 6.87 33.46
C SER A 59 -10.77 5.74 33.80
N ALA A 60 -10.45 4.53 33.32
CA ALA A 60 -10.54 3.31 34.14
C ALA A 60 -9.61 2.22 33.59
N THR A 61 -8.73 1.78 34.48
CA THR A 61 -7.77 0.67 34.37
C THR A 61 -8.41 -0.68 34.04
N GLY A 62 -7.70 -1.48 33.24
CA GLY A 62 -7.74 -2.94 33.33
C GLY A 62 -8.48 -3.66 32.22
N SER A 63 -7.97 -3.59 31.00
CA SER A 63 -8.09 -4.71 30.06
C SER A 63 -6.70 -5.08 29.61
N SER A 64 -6.32 -6.33 29.82
CA SER A 64 -5.04 -6.89 29.42
C SER A 64 -4.96 -6.89 27.89
N SER A 65 -4.62 -5.74 27.30
CA SER A 65 -4.12 -5.71 25.94
C SER A 65 -2.79 -6.45 26.01
N SER A 66 -2.70 -7.56 25.28
CA SER A 66 -1.41 -8.01 24.79
C SER A 66 -0.73 -6.76 24.21
N SER A 67 0.38 -6.36 24.82
CA SER A 67 1.25 -5.30 24.32
C SER A 67 1.79 -5.76 22.96
N PHE A 68 0.98 -5.61 21.91
CA PHE A 68 1.48 -5.55 20.57
C PHE A 68 2.34 -4.30 20.55
N THR A 69 3.65 -4.50 20.54
CA THR A 69 4.59 -3.47 20.12
C THR A 69 4.12 -2.98 18.75
N ASP A 70 3.81 -1.69 18.66
CA ASP A 70 3.38 -1.04 17.42
C ASP A 70 4.47 -1.23 16.37
N SER A 71 4.14 -1.86 15.23
CA SER A 71 5.08 -2.00 14.10
C SER A 71 5.36 -0.67 13.41
N GLY A 72 4.57 0.36 13.72
CA GLY A 72 4.55 1.64 13.03
C GLY A 72 3.78 1.59 11.72
N PHE A 73 3.08 0.50 11.38
CA PHE A 73 2.27 0.36 10.17
C PHE A 73 0.79 0.17 10.49
N LYS A 74 -0.02 1.14 10.05
CA LYS A 74 -1.48 1.08 10.09
C LYS A 74 -2.03 1.35 8.69
N LEU A 75 -2.73 0.36 8.14
CA LEU A 75 -3.15 0.33 6.74
C LEU A 75 -4.68 0.36 6.67
N THR A 76 -5.27 1.37 6.05
CA THR A 76 -6.72 1.47 5.85
C THR A 76 -7.04 1.31 4.38
N TYR A 77 -7.67 0.19 4.02
CA TYR A 77 -8.13 -0.03 2.66
C TYR A 77 -9.38 0.81 2.38
N LEU A 78 -9.37 1.57 1.29
CA LEU A 78 -10.47 2.46 0.91
C LEU A 78 -11.23 1.97 -0.32
N GLU A 79 -11.08 0.70 -0.72
CA GLU A 79 -11.63 0.10 -1.96
C GLU A 79 -10.99 0.59 -3.27
N GLY A 80 -11.02 -0.27 -4.29
CA GLY A 80 -10.30 -0.02 -5.54
C GLY A 80 -8.79 -0.08 -5.32
N ASN A 81 -8.06 0.87 -5.87
CA ASN A 81 -6.63 1.05 -5.56
C ASN A 81 -6.38 1.99 -4.38
N SER A 82 -7.44 2.51 -3.74
CA SER A 82 -7.30 3.56 -2.74
C SER A 82 -6.90 3.05 -1.36
N TRP A 83 -5.92 3.71 -0.75
CA TRP A 83 -5.48 3.44 0.61
C TRP A 83 -5.17 4.71 1.41
N LEU A 84 -5.30 4.60 2.72
CA LEU A 84 -4.67 5.52 3.68
C LEU A 84 -3.70 4.71 4.55
N TRP A 85 -2.42 5.03 4.45
CA TRP A 85 -1.37 4.41 5.27
C TRP A 85 -0.86 5.39 6.31
N GLU A 86 -0.54 4.88 7.50
CA GLU A 86 0.28 5.55 8.49
C GLU A 86 1.52 4.68 8.71
N VAL A 87 2.69 5.22 8.34
CA VAL A 87 3.98 4.52 8.36
C VAL A 87 4.94 5.34 9.19
N GLY A 88 5.36 4.83 10.35
CA GLY A 88 6.24 5.55 11.28
C GLY A 88 5.67 6.90 11.72
N GLY A 89 4.35 7.07 11.73
CA GLY A 89 3.67 8.33 12.02
C GLY A 89 3.51 9.29 10.83
N VAL A 90 3.98 8.93 9.63
CA VAL A 90 3.74 9.69 8.38
C VAL A 90 2.50 9.15 7.67
N LYS A 91 1.58 10.04 7.30
CA LYS A 91 0.32 9.67 6.63
C LYS A 91 0.41 9.81 5.12
N LEU A 92 0.22 8.70 4.41
CA LEU A 92 0.26 8.61 2.95
C LEU A 92 -1.14 8.30 2.43
N LEU A 93 -1.68 9.15 1.55
CA LEU A 93 -2.88 8.85 0.77
C LEU A 93 -2.45 8.25 -0.57
N VAL A 94 -2.94 7.08 -0.92
CA VAL A 94 -2.49 6.33 -2.11
C VAL A 94 -3.64 6.14 -3.07
N ASP A 95 -3.42 6.50 -4.35
CA ASP A 95 -4.35 6.30 -5.47
C ASP A 95 -5.84 6.57 -5.13
N PRO A 96 -6.18 7.78 -4.64
CA PRO A 96 -7.51 8.05 -4.09
C PRO A 96 -8.59 8.20 -5.18
N ILE A 97 -9.63 7.39 -5.07
CA ILE A 97 -10.90 7.50 -5.80
C ILE A 97 -11.99 7.75 -4.75
N LEU A 98 -12.31 9.01 -4.49
CA LEU A 98 -13.19 9.43 -3.38
C LEU A 98 -14.34 10.34 -3.82
N VAL A 99 -14.32 10.81 -5.08
CA VAL A 99 -15.29 11.76 -5.62
C VAL A 99 -15.79 11.24 -6.95
N GLY A 100 -17.12 11.05 -7.02
CA GLY A 100 -17.77 10.50 -8.21
C GLY A 100 -17.42 9.03 -8.44
N SER A 101 -17.88 8.50 -9.56
CA SER A 101 -17.55 7.16 -10.01
C SER A 101 -16.32 7.13 -10.90
N LEU A 102 -15.70 5.95 -10.95
CA LEU A 102 -14.66 5.59 -11.90
C LEU A 102 -15.32 5.21 -13.23
N ASP A 103 -15.13 6.04 -14.26
CA ASP A 103 -15.81 5.87 -15.55
C ASP A 103 -14.89 6.00 -16.78
N PHE A 104 -13.58 6.23 -16.58
CA PHE A 104 -12.60 6.42 -17.66
C PHE A 104 -13.03 7.48 -18.71
N GLY A 105 -13.85 8.44 -18.30
CA GLY A 105 -14.43 9.47 -19.19
C GLY A 105 -15.54 8.97 -20.13
N ILE A 106 -15.95 7.70 -20.05
CA ILE A 106 -16.98 7.09 -20.91
C ILE A 106 -18.00 6.30 -20.06
N PRO A 107 -18.92 6.96 -19.33
CA PRO A 107 -19.79 6.32 -18.33
C PRO A 107 -20.72 5.21 -18.85
N TRP A 108 -21.10 5.26 -20.13
CA TRP A 108 -21.92 4.19 -20.72
C TRP A 108 -21.13 2.91 -20.96
N LEU A 109 -19.80 3.03 -21.11
CA LEU A 109 -18.88 1.91 -21.35
C LEU A 109 -18.50 1.24 -20.03
N TYR A 110 -18.14 2.03 -19.03
CA TYR A 110 -17.82 1.58 -17.68
C TYR A 110 -18.19 2.67 -16.66
N ASP A 111 -18.80 2.28 -15.55
CA ASP A 111 -19.10 3.15 -14.43
C ASP A 111 -19.08 2.32 -13.16
N ALA A 112 -18.13 2.60 -12.25
CA ALA A 112 -17.92 1.84 -11.02
C ALA A 112 -17.89 2.74 -9.78
N THR A 113 -18.52 2.26 -8.72
CA THR A 113 -18.57 2.92 -7.41
C THR A 113 -18.16 1.98 -6.28
N LYS A 114 -17.75 2.54 -5.15
CA LYS A 114 -17.43 1.79 -3.94
C LYS A 114 -18.63 0.95 -3.49
N LYS A 115 -18.35 -0.29 -3.09
CA LYS A 115 -19.36 -1.26 -2.66
C LYS A 115 -19.69 -1.08 -1.18
N PHE A 116 -18.68 -0.81 -0.35
CA PHE A 116 -18.83 -0.74 1.11
C PHE A 116 -18.81 0.70 1.65
N LEU A 117 -17.87 1.53 1.19
CA LEU A 117 -17.63 2.89 1.65
C LEU A 117 -18.43 3.93 0.86
N LYS A 118 -19.72 3.67 0.63
CA LYS A 118 -20.60 4.52 -0.20
C LYS A 118 -20.74 5.96 0.30
N ASN A 119 -20.61 6.16 1.61
CA ASN A 119 -20.75 7.47 2.26
C ASN A 119 -19.40 8.11 2.60
N PHE A 120 -18.28 7.41 2.34
CA PHE A 120 -16.95 7.93 2.63
C PHE A 120 -16.55 8.95 1.57
N GLN A 121 -16.22 10.15 2.01
CA GLN A 121 -16.00 11.30 1.16
C GLN A 121 -14.63 11.92 1.41
N LEU A 122 -14.23 12.81 0.49
CA LEU A 122 -13.00 13.59 0.63
C LEU A 122 -12.94 14.37 1.95
N SER A 123 -14.07 14.78 2.53
CA SER A 123 -14.14 15.43 3.85
C SER A 123 -13.62 14.55 4.98
N ASP A 124 -13.83 13.24 4.87
CA ASP A 124 -13.52 12.24 5.90
C ASP A 124 -12.02 11.87 5.91
N ILE A 125 -11.30 12.22 4.86
CA ILE A 125 -9.84 12.10 4.81
C ILE A 125 -9.22 13.03 5.84
N PRO A 126 -8.41 12.48 6.79
CA PRO A 126 -7.69 13.28 7.76
C PRO A 126 -6.63 14.13 7.06
N GLU A 127 -5.94 14.96 7.81
CA GLU A 127 -4.75 15.59 7.26
C GLU A 127 -3.69 14.52 6.92
N VAL A 128 -3.09 14.66 5.73
CA VAL A 128 -2.09 13.73 5.17
C VAL A 128 -0.81 14.47 4.83
N ASP A 129 0.32 13.77 4.90
CA ASP A 129 1.65 14.36 4.69
C ASP A 129 2.13 14.27 3.23
N CYS A 130 1.62 13.27 2.50
CA CYS A 130 1.95 13.03 1.10
C CYS A 130 0.82 12.27 0.37
N LEU A 131 0.62 12.62 -0.89
CA LEU A 131 -0.12 11.81 -1.87
C LEU A 131 0.87 10.92 -2.61
N LEU A 132 0.55 9.64 -2.79
CA LEU A 132 1.33 8.68 -3.57
C LEU A 132 0.50 8.19 -4.75
N ILE A 133 1.00 8.38 -5.97
CA ILE A 133 0.35 7.92 -7.22
C ILE A 133 1.22 6.86 -7.89
N THR A 134 0.67 5.67 -8.08
CA THR A 134 1.38 4.55 -8.73
C THR A 134 1.33 4.62 -10.24
N GLN A 135 0.17 4.93 -10.80
CA GLN A 135 -0.09 4.90 -12.23
C GLN A 135 -0.79 6.16 -12.72
N SER A 136 -0.67 6.48 -14.02
CA SER A 136 -1.38 7.62 -14.62
C SER A 136 -2.83 7.33 -15.04
N LEU A 137 -3.30 6.09 -14.93
CA LEU A 137 -4.66 5.69 -15.33
C LEU A 137 -5.71 6.16 -14.33
N ASP A 138 -6.96 6.32 -14.78
CA ASP A 138 -8.06 6.91 -13.99
C ASP A 138 -8.41 6.12 -12.73
N ASP A 139 -8.12 4.82 -12.66
CA ASP A 139 -8.29 3.97 -11.48
C ASP A 139 -7.16 4.16 -10.44
N HIS A 140 -6.25 5.11 -10.68
CA HIS A 140 -5.19 5.54 -9.77
C HIS A 140 -5.11 7.07 -9.66
N CYS A 141 -4.95 7.75 -10.80
CA CYS A 141 -4.78 9.18 -10.95
C CYS A 141 -6.12 9.89 -11.21
N HIS A 142 -7.12 9.61 -10.38
CA HIS A 142 -8.50 10.01 -10.65
C HIS A 142 -8.73 11.53 -10.53
N VAL A 143 -8.77 12.23 -11.66
CA VAL A 143 -8.86 13.71 -11.72
C VAL A 143 -10.05 14.28 -10.94
N LYS A 144 -11.22 13.62 -10.97
CA LYS A 144 -12.41 14.06 -10.21
C LYS A 144 -12.15 14.11 -8.71
N THR A 145 -11.28 13.23 -8.20
CA THR A 145 -10.85 13.22 -6.80
C THR A 145 -9.67 14.17 -6.57
N LEU A 146 -8.68 14.17 -7.47
CA LEU A 146 -7.45 14.93 -7.29
C LEU A 146 -7.66 16.45 -7.37
N LYS A 147 -8.56 16.94 -8.21
CA LYS A 147 -8.85 18.37 -8.34
C LYS A 147 -9.40 19.02 -7.06
N PRO A 148 -10.45 18.50 -6.40
CA PRO A 148 -10.87 19.03 -5.10
C PRO A 148 -9.87 18.72 -3.98
N LEU A 149 -9.12 17.61 -4.06
CA LEU A 149 -8.05 17.29 -3.10
C LEU A 149 -6.95 18.37 -3.12
N SER A 150 -6.52 18.81 -4.31
CA SER A 150 -5.49 19.86 -4.42
C SER A 150 -5.98 21.21 -3.91
N ALA A 151 -7.27 21.51 -4.06
CA ALA A 151 -7.89 22.69 -3.44
C ALA A 151 -7.97 22.56 -1.91
N LYS A 152 -8.27 21.36 -1.38
CA LYS A 152 -8.31 21.09 0.07
C LYS A 152 -6.92 21.17 0.71
N PHE A 153 -5.89 20.70 0.03
CA PHE A 153 -4.51 20.66 0.51
C PHE A 153 -3.52 21.28 -0.52
N PRO A 154 -3.47 22.62 -0.65
CA PRO A 154 -2.70 23.30 -1.70
C PRO A 154 -1.17 23.11 -1.62
N ASN A 155 -0.67 22.69 -0.46
CA ASN A 155 0.75 22.45 -0.19
C ASN A 155 1.10 20.96 -0.07
N LEU A 156 0.16 20.06 -0.39
CA LEU A 156 0.37 18.61 -0.31
C LEU A 156 1.54 18.21 -1.21
N ARG A 157 2.52 17.51 -0.63
CA ARG A 157 3.57 16.86 -1.42
C ARG A 157 2.98 15.68 -2.15
N VAL A 158 3.41 15.47 -3.38
CA VAL A 158 3.00 14.34 -4.20
C VAL A 158 4.24 13.57 -4.63
N VAL A 159 4.20 12.25 -4.51
CA VAL A 159 5.19 11.34 -5.11
C VAL A 159 4.46 10.52 -6.16
N ALA A 160 5.00 10.45 -7.37
CA ALA A 160 4.28 9.84 -8.49
C ALA A 160 5.18 9.18 -9.53
N THR A 161 4.58 8.31 -10.34
CA THR A 161 5.11 7.89 -11.65
C THR A 161 5.30 9.10 -12.58
N PRO A 162 6.37 9.18 -13.37
CA PRO A 162 6.54 10.20 -14.41
C PRO A 162 5.42 10.21 -15.45
N ASN A 163 4.71 9.09 -15.66
CA ASN A 163 3.61 9.02 -16.61
C ASN A 163 2.41 9.90 -16.22
N ALA A 164 2.24 10.19 -14.92
CA ALA A 164 1.16 11.04 -14.41
C ALA A 164 1.45 12.54 -14.54
N GLN A 165 2.62 12.93 -15.06
CA GLN A 165 3.09 14.32 -15.03
C GLN A 165 2.12 15.31 -15.67
N ALA A 166 1.60 14.99 -16.87
CA ALA A 166 0.70 15.89 -17.59
C ALA A 166 -0.60 16.18 -16.82
N ILE A 167 -1.04 15.25 -15.96
CA ILE A 167 -2.21 15.41 -15.11
C ILE A 167 -1.84 16.21 -13.86
N LEU A 168 -0.80 15.77 -13.15
CA LEU A 168 -0.45 16.26 -11.82
C LEU A 168 0.14 17.68 -11.82
N ASP A 169 0.91 18.06 -12.84
CA ASP A 169 1.49 19.41 -12.97
C ASP A 169 0.41 20.50 -13.05
N SER A 170 -0.81 20.15 -13.49
CA SER A 170 -1.95 21.07 -13.55
C SER A 170 -2.69 21.21 -12.22
N LEU A 171 -2.46 20.30 -11.26
CA LEU A 171 -3.23 20.18 -10.02
C LEU A 171 -2.39 20.50 -8.77
N PHE A 172 -1.12 20.13 -8.75
CA PHE A 172 -0.26 20.22 -7.57
C PHE A 172 1.04 20.97 -7.89
N SER A 173 1.52 21.75 -6.92
CA SER A 173 2.74 22.56 -7.06
C SER A 173 4.02 21.85 -6.58
N LYS A 174 3.90 20.77 -5.81
CA LYS A 174 5.00 20.06 -5.16
C LYS A 174 4.96 18.57 -5.50
N VAL A 175 5.36 18.23 -6.73
CA VAL A 175 5.38 16.85 -7.22
C VAL A 175 6.82 16.37 -7.39
N THR A 176 7.10 15.19 -6.86
CA THR A 176 8.35 14.44 -7.05
C THR A 176 8.04 13.22 -7.91
N TYR A 177 8.52 13.22 -9.15
CA TYR A 177 8.40 12.07 -10.04
C TYR A 177 9.58 11.12 -9.84
N LEU A 178 9.30 9.83 -9.66
CA LEU A 178 10.33 8.80 -9.44
C LEU A 178 10.30 7.77 -10.57
N GLU A 179 11.41 7.66 -11.30
CA GLU A 179 11.68 6.52 -12.17
C GLU A 179 12.00 5.27 -11.31
N PRO A 180 11.79 4.04 -11.80
CA PRO A 180 12.18 2.83 -11.09
C PRO A 180 13.64 2.85 -10.61
N GLY A 181 13.84 2.50 -9.33
CA GLY A 181 15.13 2.55 -8.63
C GLY A 181 15.45 3.90 -8.00
N GLN A 182 14.67 4.96 -8.26
CA GLN A 182 14.81 6.23 -7.55
C GLN A 182 14.02 6.22 -6.24
N SER A 183 14.47 7.05 -5.30
CA SER A 183 13.81 7.19 -4.01
C SER A 183 13.77 8.63 -3.52
N THR A 184 12.80 8.93 -2.67
CA THR A 184 12.70 10.19 -1.92
C THR A 184 12.39 9.90 -0.46
N GLU A 185 12.66 10.88 0.40
CA GLU A 185 12.23 10.87 1.79
C GLU A 185 11.08 11.87 1.98
N ILE A 186 10.07 11.47 2.75
CA ILE A 186 8.95 12.30 3.16
C ILE A 186 9.03 12.46 4.68
N GLU A 187 9.26 13.69 5.13
CA GLU A 187 9.19 14.06 6.55
C GLU A 187 7.75 14.45 6.90
N GLY A 188 7.09 13.70 7.78
CA GLY A 188 5.76 14.03 8.30
C GLY A 188 5.78 15.25 9.22
N LYS A 189 4.60 15.79 9.52
CA LYS A 189 4.45 16.97 10.40
C LYS A 189 5.01 16.80 11.82
N ASN A 190 5.12 15.56 12.28
CA ASN A 190 5.70 15.19 13.58
C ASN A 190 7.24 15.04 13.54
N GLY A 191 7.88 15.27 12.38
CA GLY A 191 9.32 15.09 12.18
C GLY A 191 9.74 13.66 11.82
N SER A 192 8.81 12.69 11.85
CA SER A 192 9.07 11.32 11.40
C SER A 192 9.38 11.28 9.91
N LYS A 193 10.18 10.31 9.48
CA LYS A 193 10.63 10.18 8.09
C LYS A 193 10.29 8.83 7.50
N VAL A 194 9.79 8.84 6.27
CA VAL A 194 9.53 7.66 5.47
C VAL A 194 10.27 7.75 4.15
N ARG A 195 11.01 6.70 3.80
CA ARG A 195 11.61 6.53 2.49
C ARG A 195 10.62 5.85 1.56
N ILE A 196 10.48 6.39 0.35
CA ILE A 196 9.67 5.83 -0.74
C ILE A 196 10.61 5.55 -1.90
N CYS A 197 10.62 4.33 -2.41
CA CYS A 197 11.44 3.89 -3.55
C CYS A 197 10.53 3.33 -4.63
N ALA A 198 10.63 3.86 -5.85
CA ALA A 198 9.88 3.36 -7.00
C ALA A 198 10.46 2.05 -7.50
N THR A 199 9.58 1.13 -7.92
CA THR A 199 9.93 -0.12 -8.60
C THR A 199 9.22 -0.18 -9.94
N ALA A 200 9.73 -0.97 -10.88
CA ALA A 200 9.10 -1.13 -12.19
C ALA A 200 7.87 -2.04 -12.10
N GLY A 201 6.70 -1.47 -12.39
CA GLY A 201 5.44 -2.17 -12.60
C GLY A 201 5.18 -2.46 -14.09
N PRO A 202 3.91 -2.51 -14.53
CA PRO A 202 3.56 -2.84 -15.90
C PRO A 202 3.86 -1.70 -16.89
N VAL A 203 4.16 -2.05 -18.15
CA VAL A 203 4.16 -1.09 -19.27
C VAL A 203 2.75 -1.04 -19.85
N LEU A 204 1.99 0.00 -19.50
CA LEU A 204 0.60 0.19 -19.91
C LEU A 204 0.51 1.08 -21.15
N GLY A 205 0.72 0.47 -22.31
CA GLY A 205 0.71 1.16 -23.59
C GLY A 205 1.67 0.52 -24.59
N PRO A 206 2.16 1.27 -25.58
CA PRO A 206 3.17 0.77 -26.49
C PRO A 206 4.43 0.30 -25.75
N PRO A 207 5.16 -0.71 -26.26
CA PRO A 207 6.27 -1.35 -25.54
C PRO A 207 7.48 -0.44 -25.25
N TRP A 208 7.53 0.75 -25.85
CA TRP A 208 8.54 1.78 -25.60
C TRP A 208 8.12 2.81 -24.54
N GLN A 209 6.89 2.73 -24.01
CA GLN A 209 6.45 3.57 -22.92
C GLN A 209 7.18 3.21 -21.63
N ARG A 210 7.33 4.18 -20.73
CA ARG A 210 7.88 3.94 -19.39
C ARG A 210 6.93 3.00 -18.63
N PRO A 211 7.46 2.10 -17.79
CA PRO A 211 6.62 1.34 -16.88
C PRO A 211 5.93 2.29 -15.89
N GLU A 212 4.76 1.88 -15.40
CA GLU A 212 4.20 2.44 -14.18
C GLU A 212 4.97 1.97 -12.95
N ASN A 213 4.64 2.51 -11.77
CA ASN A 213 5.38 2.23 -10.55
C ASN A 213 4.66 1.24 -9.62
N GLY A 214 5.43 0.35 -9.02
CA GLY A 214 5.20 -0.12 -7.65
C GLY A 214 6.03 0.71 -6.66
N TYR A 215 5.84 0.52 -5.36
CA TYR A 215 6.64 1.22 -4.35
C TYR A 215 7.08 0.34 -3.19
N ILE A 216 8.33 0.50 -2.78
CA ILE A 216 8.86 0.06 -1.50
C ILE A 216 8.83 1.27 -0.54
N VAL A 217 8.24 1.08 0.65
CA VAL A 217 8.06 2.12 1.66
C VAL A 217 8.60 1.63 3.00
N SER A 218 9.46 2.42 3.64
CA SER A 218 10.03 2.11 4.95
C SER A 218 10.14 3.35 5.84
N SER A 219 9.92 3.18 7.14
CA SER A 219 10.19 4.22 8.14
C SER A 219 11.66 4.20 8.55
N SER A 220 12.25 5.35 8.85
CA SER A 220 13.62 5.45 9.38
C SER A 220 13.81 4.77 10.75
N GLU A 221 12.73 4.67 11.52
CA GLU A 221 12.71 4.06 12.86
C GLU A 221 12.09 2.65 12.86
N GLY A 222 11.47 2.26 11.74
CA GLY A 222 10.73 1.00 11.61
C GLY A 222 11.62 -0.17 11.22
N GLN A 223 11.32 -1.35 11.75
CA GLN A 223 11.99 -2.60 11.37
C GLN A 223 11.35 -3.26 10.14
N LEU A 224 10.15 -2.82 9.74
CA LEU A 224 9.41 -3.41 8.62
C LEU A 224 9.47 -2.54 7.37
N THR A 225 9.48 -3.21 6.23
CA THR A 225 9.37 -2.60 4.90
C THR A 225 8.10 -3.09 4.21
N LEU A 226 7.39 -2.16 3.56
CA LEU A 226 6.17 -2.43 2.80
C LEU A 226 6.46 -2.36 1.30
N TYR A 227 5.95 -3.32 0.54
CA TYR A 227 5.87 -3.28 -0.91
C TYR A 227 4.41 -3.18 -1.35
N TYR A 228 4.13 -2.23 -2.25
CA TYR A 228 2.83 -2.07 -2.87
C TYR A 228 2.94 -2.29 -4.38
N GLU A 229 2.16 -3.24 -4.89
CA GLU A 229 2.00 -3.53 -6.31
C GLU A 229 0.50 -3.60 -6.65
N PRO A 230 -0.06 -2.56 -7.29
CA PRO A 230 -1.50 -2.43 -7.46
C PRO A 230 -2.17 -3.47 -8.37
N HIS A 231 -1.43 -4.12 -9.27
CA HIS A 231 -2.02 -5.04 -10.26
C HIS A 231 -1.40 -6.43 -10.24
N CYS A 232 -0.51 -6.69 -9.27
CA CYS A 232 0.32 -7.90 -9.20
C CYS A 232 1.18 -8.12 -10.46
N VAL A 233 1.59 -7.05 -11.14
CA VAL A 233 2.46 -7.11 -12.34
C VAL A 233 3.74 -6.33 -12.08
N TYR A 234 4.84 -7.07 -11.91
CA TYR A 234 6.11 -6.52 -11.44
C TYR A 234 7.30 -7.07 -12.23
N ASN A 235 8.41 -6.34 -12.20
CA ASN A 235 9.66 -6.81 -12.80
C ASN A 235 10.49 -7.64 -11.80
N GLU A 236 10.43 -8.96 -11.92
CA GLU A 236 11.20 -9.91 -11.09
C GLU A 236 12.70 -9.61 -11.05
N GLY A 237 13.28 -9.22 -12.19
CA GLY A 237 14.70 -8.92 -12.31
C GLY A 237 15.15 -7.75 -11.43
N THR A 238 14.27 -6.76 -11.24
CA THR A 238 14.52 -5.62 -10.35
C THR A 238 14.20 -5.90 -8.89
N LEU A 239 13.25 -6.81 -8.60
CA LEU A 239 12.81 -7.10 -7.23
C LEU A 239 13.58 -8.24 -6.55
N LYS A 240 14.30 -9.09 -7.29
CA LYS A 240 15.00 -10.26 -6.72
C LYS A 240 15.98 -9.94 -5.58
N ASP A 241 16.57 -8.75 -5.62
CA ASP A 241 17.56 -8.28 -4.65
C ASP A 241 16.91 -7.43 -3.55
N GLU A 242 15.61 -7.15 -3.66
CA GLU A 242 14.82 -6.41 -2.70
C GLU A 242 14.19 -7.32 -1.64
N ARG A 243 13.74 -6.71 -0.55
CA ARG A 243 13.03 -7.38 0.54
C ARG A 243 11.87 -6.50 0.99
N ALA A 244 10.75 -7.13 1.34
CA ALA A 244 9.63 -6.45 1.97
C ALA A 244 8.94 -7.40 2.95
N ASP A 245 8.75 -6.95 4.19
CA ASP A 245 8.04 -7.70 5.21
C ASP A 245 6.54 -7.74 4.96
N ILE A 246 5.99 -6.66 4.40
CA ILE A 246 4.57 -6.49 4.11
C ILE A 246 4.41 -6.36 2.60
N VAL A 247 3.56 -7.17 1.98
CA VAL A 247 3.20 -7.06 0.56
C VAL A 247 1.71 -6.74 0.44
N ILE A 248 1.39 -5.58 -0.12
CA ILE A 248 0.03 -5.20 -0.54
C ILE A 248 -0.09 -5.48 -2.04
N THR A 249 -0.99 -6.40 -2.42
CA THR A 249 -1.22 -6.75 -3.83
C THR A 249 -2.59 -7.40 -4.01
N PRO A 250 -3.19 -7.33 -5.22
CA PRO A 250 -4.35 -8.15 -5.53
C PRO A 250 -4.03 -9.64 -5.46
N VAL A 251 -5.04 -10.43 -5.08
CA VAL A 251 -4.95 -11.90 -5.05
C VAL A 251 -6.06 -12.57 -5.84
N ILE A 252 -7.01 -11.81 -6.40
CA ILE A 252 -8.07 -12.34 -7.25
C ILE A 252 -7.85 -11.75 -8.64
N LYS A 253 -7.72 -12.63 -9.64
CA LYS A 253 -7.45 -12.23 -11.02
C LYS A 253 -8.67 -11.52 -11.59
N GLN A 254 -8.44 -10.46 -12.36
CA GLN A 254 -9.49 -9.81 -13.16
C GLN A 254 -9.13 -9.95 -14.64
N LEU A 255 -10.10 -10.40 -15.42
CA LEU A 255 -9.93 -10.74 -16.83
C LEU A 255 -10.92 -9.95 -17.68
N LEU A 256 -10.46 -9.49 -18.84
CA LEU A 256 -11.29 -9.22 -20.00
C LEU A 256 -11.05 -10.32 -21.04
N PRO A 257 -11.93 -10.49 -22.03
CA PRO A 257 -11.65 -11.37 -23.17
C PRO A 257 -10.28 -11.04 -23.77
N TYR A 258 -9.36 -12.02 -23.73
CA TYR A 258 -7.98 -11.95 -24.24
C TYR A 258 -6.99 -11.07 -23.45
N PHE A 259 -7.39 -10.45 -22.33
CA PHE A 259 -6.51 -9.57 -21.55
C PHE A 259 -6.61 -9.84 -20.05
N THR A 260 -5.46 -10.00 -19.39
CA THR A 260 -5.40 -9.98 -17.93
C THR A 260 -5.30 -8.52 -17.47
N LEU A 261 -6.30 -8.05 -16.72
CA LEU A 261 -6.28 -6.71 -16.13
C LEU A 261 -5.49 -6.69 -14.83
N VAL A 262 -5.72 -7.71 -13.98
CA VAL A 262 -5.11 -7.83 -12.66
C VAL A 262 -4.63 -9.27 -12.51
N SER A 263 -3.36 -9.46 -12.16
CA SER A 263 -2.79 -10.79 -11.89
C SER A 263 -3.35 -11.39 -10.59
N GLY A 264 -3.35 -12.71 -10.52
CA GLY A 264 -4.04 -13.46 -9.48
C GLY A 264 -3.12 -14.12 -8.45
N GLN A 265 -3.61 -15.22 -7.90
CA GLN A 265 -3.09 -15.90 -6.72
C GLN A 265 -1.67 -16.41 -6.88
N GLU A 266 -1.41 -17.07 -8.00
CA GLU A 266 -0.11 -17.68 -8.26
C GLU A 266 0.97 -16.61 -8.34
N ASP A 267 0.67 -15.48 -8.99
CA ASP A 267 1.61 -14.37 -9.13
C ASP A 267 1.80 -13.62 -7.80
N ALA A 268 0.75 -13.51 -6.98
CA ALA A 268 0.83 -12.93 -5.65
C ALA A 268 1.68 -13.79 -4.69
N VAL A 269 1.57 -15.12 -4.77
CA VAL A 269 2.42 -16.04 -3.99
C VAL A 269 3.87 -15.97 -4.47
N LYS A 270 4.12 -15.91 -5.79
CA LYS A 270 5.47 -15.69 -6.33
C LYS A 270 6.06 -14.37 -5.84
N LEU A 271 5.26 -13.29 -5.82
CA LEU A 271 5.69 -11.97 -5.36
C LEU A 271 6.08 -12.01 -3.89
N ALA A 272 5.21 -12.57 -3.05
CA ALA A 272 5.47 -12.73 -1.62
C ALA A 272 6.75 -13.55 -1.39
N LYS A 273 6.97 -14.61 -2.17
CA LYS A 273 8.15 -15.47 -2.08
C LYS A 273 9.42 -14.73 -2.53
N LEU A 274 9.35 -13.99 -3.62
CA LEU A 274 10.45 -13.19 -4.15
C LEU A 274 10.96 -12.19 -3.11
N LEU A 275 10.02 -11.50 -2.44
CA LEU A 275 10.32 -10.45 -1.46
C LEU A 275 10.57 -10.98 -0.04
N CYS A 276 10.44 -12.29 0.18
CA CYS A 276 10.50 -12.94 1.50
C CYS A 276 9.49 -12.34 2.50
N ALA A 277 8.25 -12.15 2.04
CA ALA A 277 7.20 -11.50 2.81
C ALA A 277 6.83 -12.27 4.08
N LYS A 278 6.63 -11.53 5.17
CA LYS A 278 6.09 -12.04 6.44
C LYS A 278 4.58 -11.86 6.51
N PHE A 279 4.08 -10.79 5.89
CA PHE A 279 2.67 -10.45 5.82
C PHE A 279 2.27 -10.19 4.37
N VAL A 280 1.16 -10.79 3.95
CA VAL A 280 0.47 -10.40 2.72
C VAL A 280 -0.85 -9.75 3.09
N VAL A 281 -1.05 -8.52 2.64
CA VAL A 281 -2.28 -7.74 2.83
C VAL A 281 -3.01 -7.73 1.49
N PRO A 282 -3.93 -8.67 1.24
CA PRO A 282 -4.61 -8.76 -0.04
C PRO A 282 -5.53 -7.57 -0.26
N MET A 283 -5.68 -7.17 -1.52
CA MET A 283 -6.64 -6.16 -1.93
C MET A 283 -7.56 -6.64 -3.04
N SER A 284 -8.75 -6.05 -3.11
CA SER A 284 -9.78 -6.39 -4.10
C SER A 284 -10.11 -5.17 -4.94
N ASN A 285 -9.17 -4.74 -5.78
CA ASN A 285 -9.32 -3.51 -6.57
C ASN A 285 -10.48 -3.57 -7.57
N GLY A 286 -10.85 -4.76 -8.05
CA GLY A 286 -12.00 -5.00 -8.91
C GLY A 286 -13.35 -5.18 -8.18
N ASP A 287 -13.39 -5.29 -6.84
CA ASP A 287 -14.64 -5.51 -6.10
C ASP A 287 -15.40 -4.17 -5.89
N LEU A 288 -15.89 -3.62 -6.99
CA LEU A 288 -16.67 -2.40 -7.06
C LEU A 288 -18.09 -2.71 -7.58
N GLU A 289 -19.06 -1.87 -7.21
CA GLU A 289 -20.36 -1.87 -7.86
C GLU A 289 -20.23 -1.23 -9.23
N SER A 290 -20.12 -2.05 -10.28
CA SER A 290 -19.89 -1.62 -11.65
C SER A 290 -21.07 -1.93 -12.59
N LYS A 291 -21.23 -1.09 -13.61
CA LYS A 291 -22.19 -1.26 -14.71
C LYS A 291 -21.58 -0.79 -16.03
N GLY A 292 -22.27 -1.07 -17.12
CA GLY A 292 -21.83 -0.75 -18.48
C GLY A 292 -21.35 -1.99 -19.23
N LEU A 293 -21.01 -1.80 -20.51
CA LEU A 293 -20.61 -2.90 -21.39
C LEU A 293 -19.35 -3.61 -20.87
N LEU A 294 -18.31 -2.87 -20.48
CA LEU A 294 -17.07 -3.48 -19.99
C LEU A 294 -17.28 -4.24 -18.68
N ALA A 295 -18.09 -3.70 -17.77
CA ALA A 295 -18.40 -4.39 -16.51
C ALA A 295 -19.00 -5.78 -16.72
N SER A 296 -19.82 -5.95 -17.77
CA SER A 296 -20.41 -7.25 -18.12
C SER A 296 -19.43 -8.26 -18.72
N LEU A 297 -18.24 -7.81 -19.13
CA LEU A 297 -17.19 -8.64 -19.74
C LEU A 297 -16.07 -8.97 -18.75
N VAL A 298 -16.04 -8.34 -17.58
CA VAL A 298 -15.01 -8.58 -16.58
C VAL A 298 -15.34 -9.87 -15.83
N GLU A 299 -14.40 -10.81 -15.85
CA GLU A 299 -14.49 -12.06 -15.12
C GLU A 299 -13.47 -12.10 -13.98
N SER A 300 -13.86 -12.72 -12.86
CA SER A 300 -12.99 -12.92 -11.71
C SER A 300 -12.57 -14.39 -11.61
N GLU A 301 -11.28 -14.65 -11.37
CA GLU A 301 -10.74 -16.00 -11.22
C GLU A 301 -9.91 -16.11 -9.92
N GLY A 302 -10.18 -17.17 -9.15
CA GLY A 302 -9.58 -17.45 -7.84
C GLY A 302 -10.44 -16.98 -6.65
N THR A 303 -10.20 -17.57 -5.47
CA THR A 303 -10.81 -17.15 -4.19
C THR A 303 -9.79 -16.90 -3.09
N MET A 304 -10.15 -16.13 -2.05
CA MET A 304 -9.25 -15.89 -0.92
C MET A 304 -8.74 -17.20 -0.27
N GLU A 305 -9.57 -18.23 -0.25
CA GLU A 305 -9.24 -19.55 0.29
C GLU A 305 -8.16 -20.26 -0.53
N SER A 306 -8.30 -20.27 -1.87
CA SER A 306 -7.29 -20.88 -2.74
C SER A 306 -5.96 -20.11 -2.70
N PHE A 307 -6.00 -18.78 -2.55
CA PHE A 307 -4.81 -17.98 -2.31
C PHE A 307 -4.11 -18.37 -1.00
N LYS A 308 -4.85 -18.43 0.12
CA LYS A 308 -4.31 -18.83 1.44
C LYS A 308 -3.72 -20.23 1.40
N GLU A 309 -4.37 -21.17 0.72
CA GLU A 309 -3.85 -22.53 0.54
C GLU A 309 -2.51 -22.53 -0.20
N LEU A 310 -2.42 -21.83 -1.33
CA LEU A 310 -1.18 -21.72 -2.11
C LEU A 310 -0.06 -21.04 -1.31
N LEU A 311 -0.36 -19.94 -0.61
CA LEU A 311 0.60 -19.23 0.21
C LEU A 311 1.14 -20.13 1.33
N SER A 312 0.27 -20.87 2.03
CA SER A 312 0.69 -21.76 3.12
C SER A 312 1.64 -22.88 2.68
N LYS A 313 1.55 -23.30 1.41
CA LYS A 313 2.44 -24.32 0.82
C LYS A 313 3.82 -23.76 0.46
N GLU A 314 3.87 -22.56 -0.08
CA GLU A 314 5.11 -21.94 -0.58
C GLU A 314 5.84 -21.09 0.46
N LEU A 315 5.10 -20.50 1.41
CA LEU A 315 5.57 -19.63 2.48
C LEU A 315 4.79 -19.91 3.78
N PRO A 316 5.08 -21.02 4.48
CA PRO A 316 4.30 -21.46 5.65
C PRO A 316 4.32 -20.48 6.83
N ASP A 317 5.36 -19.64 6.92
CA ASP A 317 5.50 -18.65 7.99
C ASP A 317 4.83 -17.30 7.66
N ALA A 318 4.43 -17.08 6.40
CA ALA A 318 3.77 -15.85 5.99
C ALA A 318 2.31 -15.82 6.46
N LYS A 319 1.86 -14.67 6.95
CA LYS A 319 0.49 -14.46 7.44
C LYS A 319 -0.30 -13.60 6.47
N VAL A 320 -1.55 -13.96 6.23
CA VAL A 320 -2.49 -13.11 5.49
C VAL A 320 -3.19 -12.19 6.48
N LEU A 321 -3.15 -10.88 6.23
CA LEU A 321 -3.86 -9.87 7.02
C LEU A 321 -4.95 -9.23 6.15
N GLU A 322 -6.19 -9.68 6.29
CA GLU A 322 -7.30 -9.24 5.45
C GLU A 322 -7.84 -7.86 5.91
N PRO A 323 -7.71 -6.81 5.08
CA PRO A 323 -8.24 -5.51 5.43
C PRO A 323 -9.77 -5.50 5.33
N THR A 324 -10.43 -4.84 6.28
CA THR A 324 -11.85 -4.47 6.14
C THR A 324 -11.93 -3.04 5.62
N PRO A 325 -12.67 -2.75 4.53
CA PRO A 325 -12.81 -1.40 4.00
C PRO A 325 -13.14 -0.36 5.07
N GLY A 326 -12.35 0.71 5.13
CA GLY A 326 -12.50 1.83 6.07
C GLY A 326 -12.09 1.54 7.51
N VAL A 327 -11.67 0.30 7.84
CA VAL A 327 -11.18 -0.06 9.17
C VAL A 327 -9.65 -0.11 9.14
N PRO A 328 -8.96 0.61 10.04
CA PRO A 328 -7.51 0.52 10.14
C PRO A 328 -7.06 -0.89 10.52
N LEU A 329 -6.16 -1.45 9.73
CA LEU A 329 -5.47 -2.71 9.99
C LEU A 329 -4.07 -2.41 10.54
N GLU A 330 -3.83 -2.74 11.80
CA GLU A 330 -2.50 -2.65 12.41
C GLU A 330 -1.68 -3.88 12.04
N VAL A 331 -0.47 -3.68 11.52
CA VAL A 331 0.45 -4.77 11.24
C VAL A 331 1.18 -5.15 12.52
N PRO A 332 1.26 -6.44 12.90
CA PRO A 332 2.03 -6.85 14.08
C PRO A 332 3.52 -6.58 13.92
N ALA A 333 4.20 -6.18 14.99
CA ALA A 333 5.66 -6.23 15.04
C ALA A 333 6.17 -7.69 14.93
N VAL A 334 7.42 -7.83 14.48
CA VAL A 334 8.11 -9.12 14.27
C VAL A 334 9.22 -9.28 15.28
#